data_AF-A0A318I1M8-F1
#
_entry.id   AF-A0A318I1M8-F1
#
_cell.length_a   1.000
_cell.length_b   1.000
_cell.length_c   1.000
_cell.angle_alpha   90.00
_cell.angle_beta   90.00
_cell.angle_gamma   90.00
#
_symmetry.space_group_name_H-M   'P 1'
#
loop_
_entity.id
_entity.type
_entity.pdbx_description
1 polymer ?
#
loop_
_entity_poly.entity_id
_entity_poly.type
_entity_poly.pdbx_seq_one_letter_code
_entity_poly.pdbx_strand_id
1 'polypeptide(L)'
;MKRFLAFNIVIGGAILISHLVNYLIVVPCVIGNGCDYDAGKFDGGKVFELLFEQSSDTGYHPEPTLFNFFFVTFIGAMVGICFFKIILRYLLPKTKVSQNCARKT
;
A
#
# COMPACT_ATOMS: atom_id res chain seq x y z
N MET A 1 24.69 -1.48 -4.56
CA MET A 1 24.10 -1.73 -3.21
C MET A 1 23.29 -0.57 -2.66
N LYS A 2 23.84 0.66 -2.50
CA LYS A 2 23.10 1.79 -1.87
C LYS A 2 21.72 2.11 -2.49
N ARG A 3 21.61 2.09 -3.83
CA ARG A 3 20.33 2.34 -4.53
C ARG A 3 19.31 1.21 -4.36
N PHE A 4 19.78 -0.04 -4.30
CA PHE A 4 18.92 -1.20 -4.07
C PHE A 4 18.40 -1.22 -2.63
N LEU A 5 19.24 -0.89 -1.65
CA LEU A 5 18.81 -0.73 -0.26
C LEU A 5 17.76 0.40 -0.14
N ALA A 6 18.03 1.57 -0.74
CA ALA A 6 17.08 2.68 -0.77
C ALA A 6 15.75 2.31 -1.43
N PHE A 7 15.78 1.55 -2.53
CA PHE A 7 14.58 1.05 -3.20
C PHE A 7 13.72 0.19 -2.26
N ASN A 8 14.33 -0.78 -1.59
CA ASN A 8 13.61 -1.66 -0.67
C ASN A 8 13.05 -0.90 0.54
N ILE A 9 13.79 0.06 1.11
CA ILE A 9 13.32 0.88 2.24
C ILE A 9 12.13 1.74 1.81
N VAL A 10 12.21 2.41 0.65
CA VAL A 10 11.13 3.29 0.18
C VAL A 10 9.87 2.51 -0.13
N ILE A 11 10.00 1.37 -0.82
CA ILE A 11 8.83 0.54 -1.16
C ILE A 11 8.26 -0.15 0.08
N GLY A 12 9.10 -0.77 0.90
CA GLY A 12 8.66 -1.42 2.14
C GLY A 12 7.98 -0.43 3.08
N GLY A 13 8.55 0.77 3.22
CA GLY A 13 7.95 1.85 4.01
C GLY A 13 6.60 2.30 3.45
N ALA A 14 6.47 2.48 2.13
CA ALA A 14 5.20 2.86 1.50
C ALA A 14 4.12 1.78 1.65
N ILE A 15 4.48 0.50 1.53
CA ILE A 15 3.57 -0.63 1.78
C ILE A 15 3.10 -0.61 3.24
N LEU A 16 4.02 -0.47 4.19
CA LEU A 16 3.69 -0.46 5.62
C LEU A 16 2.79 0.71 6.00
N ILE A 17 3.08 1.92 5.50
CA ILE A 17 2.22 3.09 5.71
C ILE A 17 0.85 2.87 5.08
N SER A 18 0.75 2.27 3.90
CA SER A 18 -0.53 2.00 3.24
C SER A 18 -1.39 1.04 4.06
N HIS A 19 -0.78 0.00 4.63
CA HIS A 19 -1.48 -0.91 5.56
C HIS A 19 -1.91 -0.19 6.84
N LEU A 20 -1.05 0.63 7.45
CA LEU A 20 -1.43 1.42 8.63
C LEU A 20 -2.63 2.32 8.33
N VAL A 21 -2.61 3.05 7.22
CA VAL A 21 -3.73 3.90 6.80
C VAL A 21 -4.99 3.07 6.53
N ASN A 22 -4.85 1.91 5.89
CA ASN A 22 -5.99 1.03 5.64
C ASN A 22 -6.65 0.59 6.95
N TYR A 23 -5.90 -0.04 7.85
CA TYR A 23 -6.47 -0.62 9.08
C TYR A 23 -6.86 0.42 10.13
N LEU A 24 -6.15 1.56 10.23
CA LEU A 24 -6.43 2.56 11.26
C LEU A 24 -7.43 3.63 10.82
N ILE A 25 -7.60 3.84 9.51
CA ILE A 25 -8.44 4.93 8.98
C ILE A 25 -9.51 4.38 8.06
N VAL A 26 -9.13 3.71 6.96
CA VAL A 26 -10.10 3.28 5.93
C VAL A 26 -11.09 2.27 6.49
N VAL A 27 -10.60 1.23 7.14
CA VAL A 27 -11.41 0.15 7.72
C VAL A 27 -12.42 0.73 8.74
N PRO A 28 -12.02 1.51 9.77
CA PRO A 28 -12.96 2.16 10.67
C PRO A 28 -13.91 3.17 9.99
N CYS A 29 -13.46 3.93 8.99
CA CYS A 29 -14.31 4.89 8.29
C CYS A 29 -15.36 4.23 7.39
N VAL A 30 -15.02 3.10 6.77
CA VAL A 30 -15.90 2.37 5.85
C VAL A 30 -16.85 1.47 6.61
N ILE A 31 -16.40 0.86 7.71
CA ILE A 31 -17.24 0.01 8.56
C ILE A 31 -18.06 0.84 9.54
N GLY A 32 -17.57 1.97 10.05
CA GLY A 32 -18.34 2.76 11.01
C GLY A 32 -18.66 1.99 12.31
N ASN A 33 -19.90 2.05 12.77
CA ASN A 33 -20.31 1.42 14.03
C ASN A 33 -20.73 -0.03 13.79
N GLY A 34 -20.04 -0.98 14.44
CA GLY A 34 -20.20 -2.42 14.18
C GLY A 34 -21.59 -3.01 14.41
N CYS A 35 -22.45 -2.30 15.15
CA CYS A 35 -23.82 -2.70 15.41
C CYS A 35 -24.78 -2.55 14.21
N ASP A 36 -24.37 -1.86 13.14
CA ASP A 36 -25.21 -1.66 11.96
C ASP A 36 -25.19 -2.87 10.99
N TYR A 37 -24.36 -3.87 11.27
CA TYR A 37 -24.13 -5.04 10.42
C TYR A 37 -24.92 -6.28 10.85
N ASP A 38 -25.92 -6.11 11.73
CA ASP A 38 -26.88 -7.15 12.09
C ASP A 38 -27.47 -7.80 10.83
N ALA A 39 -27.49 -9.14 10.83
CA ALA A 39 -27.81 -9.98 9.69
C ALA A 39 -29.01 -9.47 8.88
N GLY A 40 -28.74 -8.98 7.66
CA GLY A 40 -29.75 -8.63 6.66
C GLY A 40 -30.07 -7.14 6.48
N LYS A 41 -29.39 -6.21 7.16
CA LYS A 41 -29.63 -4.76 6.99
C LYS A 41 -28.57 -3.98 6.23
N PHE A 42 -27.35 -4.48 6.12
CA PHE A 42 -26.26 -3.80 5.43
C PHE A 42 -26.10 -4.33 3.99
N ASP A 43 -26.45 -3.50 3.00
CA ASP A 43 -26.24 -3.78 1.58
C ASP A 43 -25.03 -2.96 1.08
N GLY A 44 -23.82 -3.42 1.45
CA GLY A 44 -22.55 -2.76 1.09
C GLY A 44 -22.21 -2.82 -0.39
N GLY A 45 -23.00 -3.57 -1.18
CA GLY A 45 -22.73 -3.84 -2.59
C GLY A 45 -21.48 -4.70 -2.83
N LYS A 46 -21.32 -5.14 -4.07
CA LYS A 46 -20.28 -6.12 -4.48
C LYS A 46 -18.83 -5.68 -4.21
N VAL A 47 -18.57 -4.37 -4.16
CA VAL A 47 -17.22 -3.84 -3.88
C VAL A 47 -16.88 -3.99 -2.41
N PHE A 48 -17.86 -3.82 -1.51
CA PHE A 48 -17.67 -4.05 -0.09
C PHE A 48 -17.40 -5.53 0.19
N GLU A 49 -18.20 -6.44 -0.38
CA GLU A 49 -17.99 -7.90 -0.24
C GLU A 49 -16.62 -8.37 -0.78
N LEU A 50 -16.07 -7.68 -1.78
CA LEU A 50 -14.74 -8.00 -2.31
C LEU A 50 -13.63 -7.59 -1.34
N LEU A 51 -13.83 -6.47 -0.63
CA LEU A 51 -12.84 -5.88 0.27
C LEU A 51 -13.00 -6.32 1.72
N PHE A 52 -14.19 -6.79 2.10
CA PHE A 52 -14.58 -7.13 3.45
C PHE A 52 -15.43 -8.39 3.45
N GLU A 53 -15.06 -9.34 4.30
CA GLU A 53 -15.80 -10.57 4.53
C GLU A 53 -16.48 -10.48 5.90
N GLN A 54 -17.74 -10.92 5.96
CA GLN A 54 -18.50 -10.92 7.19
C GLN A 54 -18.54 -12.35 7.74
N SER A 55 -17.83 -12.58 8.84
CA SER A 55 -17.77 -13.89 9.49
C SER A 55 -18.81 -13.99 10.62
N SER A 56 -19.50 -15.12 10.69
CA SER A 56 -20.36 -15.44 11.84
C SER A 56 -19.56 -15.67 13.12
N ASP A 57 -18.27 -16.03 13.00
CA ASP A 57 -17.41 -16.38 14.14
C ASP A 57 -16.93 -15.13 14.92
N THR A 58 -16.99 -13.95 14.30
CA THR A 58 -16.54 -12.67 14.87
C THR A 58 -17.69 -11.77 15.29
N GLY A 59 -18.91 -12.33 15.34
CA GLY A 59 -20.11 -11.57 15.71
C GLY A 59 -20.60 -10.65 14.60
N TYR A 60 -20.50 -11.08 13.33
CA TYR A 60 -20.95 -10.32 12.16
C TYR A 60 -20.18 -9.01 11.92
N HIS A 61 -18.97 -8.89 12.45
CA HIS A 61 -18.08 -7.77 12.16
C HIS A 61 -17.38 -7.98 10.81
N PRO A 62 -17.45 -7.02 9.87
CA PRO A 62 -16.73 -7.10 8.60
C PRO A 62 -15.23 -7.02 8.82
N GLU A 63 -14.49 -7.98 8.27
CA GLU A 63 -13.03 -8.06 8.33
C GLU A 63 -12.43 -7.92 6.93
N PRO A 64 -11.31 -7.22 6.76
CA PRO A 64 -10.69 -7.07 5.45
C PRO A 64 -10.23 -8.41 4.88
N THR A 65 -10.60 -8.66 3.62
CA THR A 65 -10.29 -9.91 2.91
C THR A 65 -8.80 -10.01 2.56
N LEU A 66 -8.36 -11.21 2.15
CA LEU A 66 -7.08 -11.38 1.47
C LEU A 66 -6.95 -10.50 0.23
N PHE A 67 -8.06 -10.27 -0.50
CA PHE A 67 -8.06 -9.37 -1.64
C PHE A 67 -7.76 -7.94 -1.22
N ASN A 68 -8.36 -7.44 -0.13
CA ASN A 68 -8.05 -6.14 0.46
C ASN A 68 -6.56 -6.03 0.79
N PHE A 69 -5.99 -7.06 1.44
CA PHE A 69 -4.56 -7.09 1.75
C PHE A 69 -3.67 -6.95 0.50
N PHE A 70 -3.95 -7.71 -0.55
CA PHE A 70 -3.18 -7.63 -1.80
C PHE A 70 -3.38 -6.29 -2.53
N PHE A 71 -4.61 -5.78 -2.53
CA PHE A 71 -4.95 -4.50 -3.15
C PHE A 71 -4.21 -3.33 -2.48
N VAL A 72 -4.21 -3.28 -1.15
CA VAL A 72 -3.49 -2.26 -0.37
C VAL A 72 -1.99 -2.39 -0.55
N THR A 73 -1.46 -3.62 -0.57
CA THR A 73 -0.05 -3.88 -0.85
C THR A 73 0.35 -3.38 -2.25
N PHE A 74 -0.48 -3.62 -3.25
CA PHE A 74 -0.27 -3.16 -4.62
C PHE A 74 -0.24 -1.63 -4.71
N ILE A 75 -1.20 -0.95 -4.08
CA ILE A 75 -1.23 0.52 -4.01
C ILE A 75 0.03 1.06 -3.32
N GLY A 76 0.40 0.49 -2.17
CA GLY A 76 1.60 0.91 -1.44
C GLY A 76 2.89 0.72 -2.24
N ALA A 77 3.00 -0.38 -3.00
CA ALA A 77 4.11 -0.61 -3.89
C ALA A 77 4.16 0.42 -5.03
N MET A 78 3.03 0.73 -5.68
CA MET A 78 2.95 1.75 -6.73
C MET A 78 3.38 3.13 -6.21
N VAL A 79 2.87 3.53 -5.05
CA VAL A 79 3.23 4.80 -4.39
C VAL A 79 4.73 4.83 -4.06
N GLY A 80 5.27 3.74 -3.49
CA GLY A 80 6.69 3.59 -3.21
C GLY A 80 7.57 3.73 -4.46
N ILE A 81 7.16 3.13 -5.58
CA ILE A 81 7.86 3.26 -6.88
C ILE A 81 7.88 4.71 -7.36
N CYS A 82 6.74 5.42 -7.25
CA CYS A 82 6.65 6.85 -7.59
C CYS A 82 7.61 7.68 -6.71
N PHE A 83 7.61 7.50 -5.40
CA PHE A 83 8.52 8.20 -4.49
C PHE A 83 9.99 7.89 -4.77
N PHE A 84 10.32 6.61 -5.02
CA PHE A 84 11.69 6.24 -5.35
C PHE A 84 12.19 6.91 -6.63
N LYS A 85 11.34 7.03 -7.66
CA LYS A 85 11.66 7.78 -8.89
C LYS A 85 11.95 9.25 -8.58
N ILE A 86 11.18 9.88 -7.70
CA ILE A 86 11.40 11.28 -7.27
C ILE A 86 12.74 11.40 -6.54
N ILE A 87 13.02 10.51 -5.59
CA ILE A 87 14.28 10.50 -4.82
C ILE A 87 15.49 10.30 -5.75
N LEU A 88 15.40 9.38 -6.72
CA LEU A 88 16.45 9.20 -7.72
C LEU A 88 16.70 10.44 -8.57
N ARG A 89 15.65 11.21 -8.88
CA ARG A 89 15.73 12.39 -9.75
C ARG A 89 16.32 13.59 -9.03
N TYR A 90 16.00 13.78 -7.75
CA TYR A 90 16.32 15.01 -7.00
C TYR A 90 17.37 14.84 -5.90
N LEU A 91 17.45 13.68 -5.25
CA LEU A 91 18.27 13.51 -4.03
C LEU A 91 19.59 12.78 -4.27
N LEU A 92 19.66 11.87 -5.25
CA LEU A 92 20.88 11.10 -5.48
C LEU A 92 21.78 11.81 -6.51
N PRO A 93 23.06 12.09 -6.17
CA PRO A 93 23.97 12.69 -7.14
C PRO A 93 24.04 11.77 -8.35
N LYS A 94 23.87 12.36 -9.55
CA LYS A 94 24.10 11.65 -10.80
C LYS A 94 25.49 11.02 -10.68
N THR A 95 25.54 9.70 -10.74
CA THR A 95 26.81 8.98 -10.87
C THR A 95 27.52 9.59 -12.05
N LYS A 96 28.61 10.33 -11.83
CA LYS A 96 29.49 10.79 -12.90
C LYS A 96 29.95 9.52 -13.60
N VAL A 97 29.35 9.23 -14.76
CA VAL A 97 29.93 8.29 -15.70
C VAL A 97 31.33 8.85 -15.96
N SER A 98 32.34 8.11 -15.53
CA SER A 98 33.74 8.47 -15.69
C SER A 98 33.98 8.92 -17.12
N GLN A 99 34.20 10.22 -17.33
CA GLN A 99 34.52 10.79 -18.65
C GLN A 99 35.91 10.35 -19.14
N ASN A 100 36.59 9.46 -18.43
CA ASN A 100 37.94 8.98 -18.77
C ASN A 100 37.97 7.96 -19.92
N CYS A 101 36.83 7.53 -20.47
CA CYS A 101 36.81 6.71 -21.69
C CYS A 101 36.74 7.53 -23.00
N ALA A 102 36.63 8.86 -22.96
CA ALA A 102 36.49 9.69 -24.17
C ALA A 102 37.77 10.46 -24.56
N ARG A 103 38.89 10.28 -23.86
CA ARG A 103 40.18 10.92 -24.20
C ARG A 103 41.28 9.87 -24.36
N LYS A 104 41.16 9.06 -25.42
CA LYS A 104 42.29 8.38 -26.08
C LYS A 104 42.16 8.58 -27.58
N THR A 105 42.62 9.75 -28.02
CA THR A 105 43.08 10.02 -29.38
C THR A 105 44.36 10.83 -29.22
#